data_AF-A0AAE0D7X7-F1
#
_entry.id   AF-A0AAE0D7X7-F1
#
_cell.length_a   1.000
_cell.length_b   1.000
_cell.length_c   1.000
_cell.angle_alpha   90.00
_cell.angle_beta   90.00
_cell.angle_gamma   90.00
#
_symmetry.space_group_name_H-M   'P 1'
#
loop_
_entity.id
_entity.type
_entity.pdbx_description
1 polymer ?
#
loop_
_entity_poly.entity_id
_entity_poly.type
_entity_poly.pdbx_seq_one_letter_code
_entity_poly.pdbx_strand_id
1 'polypeptide(L)'
;MSRKVPESCSWFDINQKLDLIPQLNPPEPWAYGLYPPPTPSQLDNLAIHPSGFDPNADVDKKTTARVKIIKRLSNGLEHGHQVLLCKIEKYPQSLAQPQMPFPRLNPELKSLGTLSENAISYIILKVSDGFLHPSGLGVPPYDNWELAAHFHVRESAALRLHYEKHLVRGNIMGPPYHVPSYYGTWIVKLPYRDSQDGVQKVRYVGAIATEYIRGLSIQNLCESPDPETDRLVPMMSNVFLRHEDPGSDLGSLTPNVEDFRLDVLKLWLEGVVKSLHVGVQFHNLGPQNILVTQLDLDGSSTPTRVVFSDYSRSEIYEKTQLARDPAWPSQHPLTQLPNPVHPFERFCIHSVSILLEWVPREWEDRAWLFDYWLGETFGKVEDSAEHSVFRGVATERHLRTRDLRKIVADIAAGAQVAGRPSIRMWLLEPLGRRILPRLEDWASLQQWNMNNLVNPADRRAMFDE
;
A
#
# COMPACT_ATOMS: atom_id res chain seq x y z
N MET A 1 8.03 28.74 13.77
CA MET A 1 9.16 29.33 13.01
C MET A 1 9.49 28.39 11.86
N SER A 2 9.20 28.79 10.61
CA SER A 2 9.61 28.03 9.43
C SER A 2 11.14 28.09 9.31
N ARG A 3 11.83 27.02 9.68
CA ARG A 3 13.26 26.88 9.37
C ARG A 3 13.32 26.61 7.86
N LYS A 4 13.82 27.59 7.10
CA LYS A 4 14.08 27.41 5.66
C LYS A 4 14.89 26.13 5.46
N VAL A 5 14.34 25.21 4.67
CA VAL A 5 15.04 24.02 4.20
C VAL A 5 16.30 24.51 3.47
N PRO A 6 17.52 24.09 3.85
CA PRO A 6 18.73 24.53 3.16
C PRO A 6 18.69 24.13 1.68
N GLU A 7 19.03 25.06 0.79
CA GLU A 7 18.99 24.89 -0.68
C GLU A 7 19.93 23.78 -1.21
N SER A 8 20.78 23.21 -0.35
CA SER A 8 21.60 22.02 -0.62
C SER A 8 21.31 20.89 0.38
N CYS A 9 20.16 20.22 0.26
CA CYS A 9 19.84 19.02 1.04
C CYS A 9 20.60 17.78 0.53
N SER A 10 21.90 17.71 0.82
CA SER A 10 22.77 16.56 0.54
C SER A 10 22.86 15.61 1.75
N TRP A 11 21.73 15.15 2.29
CA TRP A 11 21.75 14.23 3.45
C TRP A 11 21.74 12.75 3.04
N PHE A 12 21.30 12.46 1.82
CA PHE A 12 21.21 11.13 1.22
C PHE A 12 21.79 11.15 -0.19
N ASP A 13 23.10 11.34 -0.27
CA ASP A 13 23.78 11.46 -1.55
C ASP A 13 23.92 10.10 -2.24
N ILE A 14 23.87 10.11 -3.58
CA ILE A 14 24.17 8.91 -4.36
C ILE A 14 25.60 8.46 -4.02
N ASN A 15 25.77 7.16 -3.81
CA ASN A 15 26.97 6.48 -3.30
C ASN A 15 27.25 6.61 -1.81
N GLN A 16 26.46 7.37 -1.04
CA GLN A 16 26.59 7.39 0.41
C GLN A 16 26.29 6.00 1.00
N LYS A 17 27.05 5.63 2.03
CA LYS A 17 26.85 4.39 2.78
C LYS A 17 26.08 4.68 4.06
N LEU A 18 25.06 3.89 4.32
CA LEU A 18 24.22 3.98 5.50
C LEU A 18 24.38 2.68 6.30
N ASP A 19 24.66 2.83 7.60
CA ASP A 19 24.52 1.74 8.56
C ASP A 19 23.06 1.69 9.04
N LEU A 20 22.44 0.52 8.90
CA LEU A 20 21.09 0.25 9.34
C LEU A 20 21.18 -0.46 10.69
N ILE A 21 20.72 0.23 11.74
CA ILE A 21 20.64 -0.28 13.10
C ILE A 21 19.22 -0.82 13.31
N PRO A 22 19.01 -2.07 13.77
CA PRO A 22 17.66 -2.60 13.93
C PRO A 22 16.87 -1.84 15.01
N GLN A 23 15.62 -1.47 14.70
CA GLN A 23 14.73 -0.90 15.71
C GLN A 23 13.99 -2.05 16.41
N LEU A 24 14.52 -2.51 17.55
CA LEU A 24 14.07 -3.72 18.24
C LEU A 24 12.64 -3.63 18.80
N ASN A 25 12.09 -2.46 19.04
CA ASN A 25 10.72 -2.30 19.51
C ASN A 25 10.14 -1.04 18.88
N PRO A 26 9.74 -1.08 17.60
CA PRO A 26 9.12 0.07 16.98
C PRO A 26 7.84 0.41 17.76
N PRO A 27 7.62 1.68 18.10
CA PRO A 27 6.46 2.07 18.90
C PRO A 27 5.16 1.77 18.15
N GLU A 28 4.09 1.56 18.92
CA GLU A 28 2.75 1.37 18.38
C GLU A 28 2.29 2.59 17.56
N PRO A 29 1.47 2.38 16.51
CA PRO A 29 0.98 3.48 15.69
C PRO A 29 0.12 4.43 16.53
N TRP A 30 0.29 5.72 16.28
CA TRP A 30 -0.43 6.80 16.94
C TRP A 30 -0.80 7.87 15.90
N ALA A 31 -1.86 8.64 16.15
CA ALA A 31 -2.33 9.74 15.29
C ALA A 31 -3.43 10.52 16.03
N TYR A 32 -3.82 11.70 15.53
CA TYR A 32 -5.13 12.26 15.87
C TYR A 32 -6.24 11.48 15.14
N GLY A 33 -7.38 11.30 15.80
CA GLY A 33 -8.53 10.56 15.28
C GLY A 33 -8.59 9.14 15.82
N LEU A 34 -8.42 8.15 14.94
CA LEU A 34 -8.73 6.75 15.24
C LEU A 34 -7.68 6.05 16.10
N TYR A 35 -6.44 6.50 16.12
CA TYR A 35 -5.42 5.94 17.01
C TYR A 35 -5.35 6.71 18.33
N PRO A 36 -4.88 6.08 19.41
CA PRO A 36 -4.59 6.80 20.64
C PRO A 36 -3.62 7.97 20.37
N PRO A 37 -3.78 9.11 21.07
CA PRO A 37 -2.82 10.19 20.97
C PRO A 37 -1.45 9.69 21.46
N PRO A 38 -0.35 10.23 20.91
CA PRO A 38 0.98 9.91 21.39
C PRO A 38 1.15 10.36 22.85
N THR A 39 1.87 9.55 23.63
CA THR A 39 2.34 9.94 24.96
C THR A 39 3.43 11.02 24.85
N PRO A 40 3.62 11.87 25.88
CA PRO A 40 4.70 12.87 25.87
C PRO A 40 6.08 12.25 25.57
N SER A 41 6.39 11.10 26.19
CA SER A 41 7.63 10.36 25.94
C SER A 41 7.81 9.89 24.50
N GLN A 42 6.73 9.75 23.72
CA GLN A 42 6.83 9.41 22.29
C GLN A 42 7.17 10.63 21.43
N LEU A 43 6.91 11.85 21.91
CA LEU A 43 7.20 13.10 21.22
C LEU A 43 8.54 13.72 21.65
N ASP A 44 9.07 13.27 22.79
CA ASP A 44 10.34 13.76 23.31
C ASP A 44 11.50 13.50 22.34
N ASN A 45 12.25 14.57 22.04
CA ASN A 45 13.49 14.53 21.26
C ASN A 45 13.37 13.93 19.85
N LEU A 46 12.19 13.98 19.20
CA LEU A 46 11.99 13.49 17.82
C LEU A 46 12.94 14.13 16.79
N ALA A 47 13.45 15.34 17.07
CA ALA A 47 14.47 16.00 16.24
C ALA A 47 15.85 15.32 16.29
N ILE A 48 16.12 14.54 17.34
CA ILE A 48 17.40 13.87 17.60
C ILE A 48 17.31 12.39 17.31
N HIS A 49 16.23 11.72 17.71
CA HIS A 49 16.04 10.30 17.44
C HIS A 49 14.55 9.90 17.40
N PRO A 50 14.20 8.79 16.73
CA PRO A 50 12.83 8.29 16.72
C PRO A 50 12.40 7.80 18.10
N SER A 51 11.08 7.79 18.33
CA SER A 51 10.50 7.24 19.55
C SER A 51 10.86 5.76 19.74
N GLY A 52 11.10 5.38 21.00
CA GLY A 52 11.45 4.00 21.38
C GLY A 52 12.89 3.59 21.04
N PHE A 53 13.71 4.50 20.52
CA PHE A 53 15.12 4.27 20.27
C PHE A 53 15.98 5.01 21.29
N ASP A 54 16.91 4.28 21.93
CA ASP A 54 17.93 4.86 22.80
C ASP A 54 19.27 4.99 22.03
N PRO A 55 19.74 6.21 21.72
CA PRO A 55 20.99 6.40 20.99
C PRO A 55 22.24 6.00 21.78
N ASN A 56 22.13 5.78 23.09
CA ASN A 56 23.23 5.38 23.97
C ASN A 56 23.28 3.87 24.24
N ALA A 57 22.24 3.12 23.84
CA ALA A 57 22.23 1.68 23.99
C ALA A 57 23.31 1.02 23.13
N ASP A 58 23.93 -0.03 23.64
CA ASP A 58 24.93 -0.79 22.89
C ASP A 58 24.25 -1.55 21.74
N VAL A 59 24.80 -1.41 20.54
CA VAL A 59 24.26 -2.02 19.33
C VAL A 59 25.14 -3.18 18.92
N ASP A 60 24.58 -4.40 18.93
CA ASP A 60 25.29 -5.56 18.41
C ASP A 60 25.58 -5.38 16.90
N LYS A 61 26.87 -5.18 16.57
CA LYS A 61 27.37 -5.01 15.20
C LYS A 61 27.09 -6.22 14.29
N LYS A 62 26.72 -7.37 14.85
CA LYS A 62 26.27 -8.55 14.08
C LYS A 62 24.85 -8.39 13.56
N THR A 63 24.03 -7.57 14.21
CA THR A 63 22.64 -7.32 13.81
C THR A 63 22.48 -6.14 12.84
N THR A 64 23.55 -5.38 12.60
CA THR A 64 23.53 -4.23 11.69
C THR A 64 23.74 -4.63 10.23
N ALA A 65 23.01 -3.97 9.34
CA ALA A 65 23.22 -4.06 7.90
C ALA A 65 23.92 -2.79 7.39
N ARG A 66 24.58 -2.86 6.24
CA ARG A 66 25.11 -1.68 5.53
C ARG A 66 24.60 -1.67 4.12
N VAL A 67 24.14 -0.49 3.70
CA VAL A 67 23.64 -0.27 2.34
C VAL A 67 24.29 0.95 1.72
N LYS A 68 24.37 0.97 0.40
CA LYS A 68 24.87 2.09 -0.40
C LYS A 68 23.73 2.65 -1.23
N ILE A 69 23.51 3.96 -1.18
CA ILE A 69 22.48 4.63 -1.97
C ILE A 69 22.88 4.59 -3.45
N ILE A 70 22.00 4.08 -4.30
CA ILE A 70 22.21 4.01 -5.75
C ILE A 70 21.38 5.09 -6.45
N LYS A 71 20.14 5.29 -5.99
CA LYS A 71 19.24 6.28 -6.58
C LYS A 71 18.30 6.85 -5.52
N ARG A 72 17.96 8.13 -5.67
CA ARG A 72 16.85 8.78 -4.95
C ARG A 72 15.60 8.65 -5.82
N LEU A 73 14.59 7.95 -5.33
CA LEU A 73 13.32 7.77 -6.04
C LEU A 73 12.31 8.84 -5.63
N SER A 74 12.37 9.31 -4.38
CA SER A 74 11.61 10.45 -3.88
C SER A 74 12.42 11.22 -2.84
N ASN A 75 12.33 12.55 -2.87
CA ASN A 75 13.01 13.46 -1.94
C ASN A 75 12.17 13.81 -0.70
N GLY A 76 10.94 13.31 -0.59
CA GLY A 76 10.05 13.51 0.57
C GLY A 76 9.35 14.88 0.66
N LEU A 77 9.82 15.90 -0.07
CA LEU A 77 9.34 17.29 0.04
C LEU A 77 7.86 17.50 -0.32
N GLU A 78 7.25 16.62 -1.12
CA GLU A 78 5.83 16.76 -1.54
C GLU A 78 4.94 15.63 -1.00
N HIS A 79 5.53 14.46 -0.68
CA HIS A 79 4.77 13.22 -0.46
C HIS A 79 5.28 12.36 0.72
N GLY A 80 5.88 12.94 1.76
CA GLY A 80 6.20 12.22 3.00
C GLY A 80 7.61 11.61 3.02
N HIS A 81 7.73 10.28 2.98
CA HIS A 81 9.01 9.59 3.12
C HIS A 81 10.01 9.94 2.00
N GLN A 82 11.31 9.96 2.34
CA GLN A 82 12.35 9.88 1.33
C GLN A 82 12.48 8.43 0.89
N VAL A 83 12.40 8.17 -0.41
CA VAL A 83 12.46 6.80 -0.93
C VAL A 83 13.79 6.61 -1.65
N LEU A 84 14.63 5.73 -1.12
CA LEU A 84 15.97 5.46 -1.61
C LEU A 84 16.04 4.05 -2.18
N LEU A 85 16.61 3.91 -3.38
CA LEU A 85 17.05 2.62 -3.89
C LEU A 85 18.47 2.38 -3.39
N CYS A 86 18.67 1.29 -2.66
CA CYS A 86 19.95 0.99 -2.01
C CYS A 86 20.47 -0.39 -2.39
N LYS A 87 21.79 -0.48 -2.58
CA LYS A 87 22.52 -1.74 -2.72
C LYS A 87 23.03 -2.20 -1.36
N ILE A 88 22.70 -3.40 -0.93
CA ILE A 88 23.23 -4.05 0.27
C ILE A 88 24.73 -4.33 0.07
N GLU A 89 25.54 -3.76 0.96
CA GLU A 89 26.99 -4.01 1.03
C GLU A 89 27.35 -5.01 2.13
N LYS A 90 26.59 -5.00 3.23
CA LYS A 90 26.79 -5.92 4.37
C LYS A 90 25.44 -6.40 4.87
N TYR A 91 25.28 -7.72 4.94
CA TYR A 91 24.12 -8.38 5.53
C TYR A 91 24.29 -8.49 7.06
N PRO A 92 23.19 -8.46 7.84
CA PRO A 92 23.25 -8.78 9.25
C PRO A 92 23.59 -10.27 9.44
N GLN A 93 24.56 -10.56 10.30
CA GLN A 93 25.04 -11.92 10.61
C GLN A 93 24.06 -12.66 11.54
N SER A 94 23.40 -11.93 12.44
CA SER A 94 22.33 -12.42 13.28
C SER A 94 21.07 -11.60 13.03
N LEU A 95 19.90 -12.25 13.07
CA LEU A 95 18.65 -11.51 13.08
C LEU A 95 18.42 -11.03 14.50
N ALA A 96 18.19 -9.73 14.64
CA ALA A 96 17.92 -9.13 15.93
C ALA A 96 16.58 -9.64 16.50
N GLN A 97 15.63 -9.98 15.62
CA GLN A 97 14.33 -10.57 15.95
C GLN A 97 13.80 -11.47 14.82
N PRO A 98 12.88 -12.41 15.11
CA PRO A 98 12.13 -13.17 14.08
C PRO A 98 11.39 -12.26 13.10
N GLN A 99 11.08 -11.02 13.51
CA GLN A 99 10.25 -10.06 12.78
C GLN A 99 11.01 -9.27 11.69
N MET A 100 12.31 -9.51 11.52
CA MET A 100 13.16 -8.81 10.55
C MET A 100 13.77 -9.80 9.55
N PRO A 101 13.01 -10.30 8.57
CA PRO A 101 13.59 -11.16 7.55
C PRO A 101 14.42 -10.28 6.61
N PHE A 102 15.71 -10.15 6.87
CA PHE A 102 16.59 -9.48 5.91
C PHE A 102 16.91 -10.48 4.78
N PRO A 103 16.86 -10.07 3.50
CA PRO A 103 17.10 -11.00 2.40
C PRO A 103 18.49 -11.60 2.58
N ARG A 104 18.57 -12.93 2.76
CA ARG A 104 19.85 -13.63 2.78
C ARG A 104 20.03 -14.22 1.40
N LEU A 105 20.92 -13.63 0.61
CA LEU A 105 21.42 -14.32 -0.58
C LEU A 105 22.11 -15.58 -0.08
N ASN A 106 21.59 -16.76 -0.42
CA ASN A 106 22.27 -18.02 -0.12
C ASN A 106 23.60 -18.00 -0.89
N PRO A 107 24.77 -17.97 -0.21
CA PRO A 107 26.07 -17.95 -0.88
C PRO A 107 26.26 -19.19 -1.76
N GLU A 108 25.61 -20.30 -1.41
CA GLU A 108 25.66 -21.55 -2.19
C GLU A 108 25.01 -21.39 -3.57
N LEU A 109 23.90 -20.66 -3.67
CA LEU A 109 23.23 -20.38 -4.95
C LEU A 109 24.05 -19.46 -5.86
N LYS A 110 24.89 -18.58 -5.28
CA LYS A 110 25.89 -17.81 -6.05
C LYS A 110 27.03 -18.71 -6.52
N SER A 111 27.50 -19.63 -5.68
CA SER A 111 28.59 -20.55 -6.03
C SER A 111 28.20 -21.60 -7.08
N LEU A 112 26.91 -21.94 -7.17
CA LEU A 112 26.34 -22.85 -8.16
C LEU A 112 26.04 -22.18 -9.52
N GLY A 113 26.33 -20.88 -9.69
CA GLY A 113 26.08 -20.14 -10.93
C GLY A 113 24.60 -20.01 -11.32
N THR A 114 23.69 -20.38 -10.43
CA THR A 114 22.23 -20.36 -10.65
C THR A 114 21.64 -18.98 -10.39
N LEU A 115 22.24 -18.22 -9.48
CA LEU A 115 21.99 -16.80 -9.32
C LEU A 115 23.03 -16.04 -10.14
N SER A 116 22.56 -15.24 -11.10
CA SER A 116 23.36 -14.22 -11.79
C SER A 116 24.20 -13.44 -10.76
N GLU A 117 25.41 -12.99 -11.12
CA GLU A 117 26.18 -12.04 -10.29
C GLU A 117 25.33 -10.80 -9.88
N ASN A 118 24.26 -10.54 -10.64
CA ASN A 118 23.25 -9.49 -10.43
C ASN A 118 22.05 -9.91 -9.56
N ALA A 119 22.09 -11.09 -8.91
CA ALA A 119 21.07 -11.53 -7.96
C ALA A 119 21.00 -10.56 -6.78
N ILE A 120 20.06 -9.64 -6.94
CA ILE A 120 19.43 -8.70 -6.02
C ILE A 120 20.23 -8.41 -4.77
N SER A 121 21.08 -7.40 -4.91
CA SER A 121 21.57 -6.67 -3.76
C SER A 121 20.70 -5.44 -3.49
N TYR A 122 19.50 -5.29 -4.07
CA TYR A 122 18.75 -4.04 -4.01
C TYR A 122 17.55 -4.11 -3.07
N ILE A 123 17.36 -3.04 -2.30
CA ILE A 123 16.20 -2.83 -1.44
C ILE A 123 15.72 -1.39 -1.59
N ILE A 124 14.46 -1.17 -1.23
CA ILE A 124 13.92 0.16 -1.01
C ILE A 124 14.09 0.51 0.46
N LEU A 125 14.73 1.63 0.73
CA LEU A 125 14.83 2.22 2.06
C LEU A 125 13.99 3.48 2.09
N LYS A 126 12.88 3.44 2.84
CA LYS A 126 12.04 4.61 3.11
C LYS A 126 12.51 5.27 4.38
N VAL A 127 12.93 6.52 4.32
CA VAL A 127 13.47 7.25 5.46
C VAL A 127 12.50 8.34 5.88
N SER A 128 12.32 8.48 7.19
CA SER A 128 11.36 9.35 7.83
C SER A 128 12.11 10.46 8.58
N ASP A 129 12.38 11.55 7.88
CA ASP A 129 13.16 12.67 8.37
C ASP A 129 12.31 13.95 8.47
N GLY A 130 12.20 14.51 9.67
CA GLY A 130 11.45 15.76 9.90
C GLY A 130 12.04 16.99 9.21
N PHE A 131 13.31 16.98 8.80
CA PHE A 131 13.87 18.07 7.98
C PHE A 131 13.34 18.07 6.54
N LEU A 132 13.00 16.90 6.03
CA LEU A 132 12.59 16.69 4.64
C LEU A 132 11.08 16.47 4.50
N HIS A 133 10.36 16.43 5.62
CA HIS A 133 8.92 16.33 5.62
C HIS A 133 8.28 17.69 5.32
N PRO A 134 7.29 17.79 4.41
CA PRO A 134 6.65 19.05 4.05
C PRO A 134 6.07 19.75 5.28
N SER A 135 6.46 21.01 5.49
CA SER A 135 5.77 21.90 6.40
C SER A 135 4.45 22.36 5.78
N GLY A 136 3.34 22.24 6.51
CA GLY A 136 2.09 22.91 6.15
C GLY A 136 1.02 22.06 5.46
N LEU A 137 1.06 20.73 5.56
CA LEU A 137 -0.02 19.84 5.06
C LEU A 137 -1.39 20.01 5.77
N GLY A 138 -1.62 21.11 6.50
CA GLY A 138 -2.93 21.39 7.07
C GLY A 138 -3.43 20.32 8.04
N VAL A 139 -2.52 19.56 8.66
CA VAL A 139 -2.83 18.62 9.76
C VAL A 139 -2.37 19.22 11.09
N PRO A 140 -2.93 20.37 11.54
CA PRO A 140 -2.70 20.81 12.90
C PRO A 140 -3.17 19.69 13.85
N PRO A 141 -2.43 19.40 14.93
CA PRO A 141 -1.38 20.23 15.51
C PRO A 141 0.08 19.76 15.26
N TYR A 142 0.34 18.85 14.33
CA TYR A 142 1.67 18.22 14.23
C TYR A 142 2.72 19.06 13.49
N ASP A 143 3.92 19.16 14.05
CA ASP A 143 5.10 19.65 13.36
C ASP A 143 5.70 18.61 12.40
N ASN A 144 6.74 18.98 11.65
CA ASN A 144 7.35 18.10 10.66
C ASN A 144 7.96 16.82 11.27
N TRP A 145 8.50 16.90 12.48
CA TRP A 145 9.11 15.76 13.18
C TRP A 145 8.04 14.79 13.65
N GLU A 146 6.95 15.34 14.20
CA GLU A 146 5.80 14.56 14.62
C GLU A 146 5.13 13.89 13.42
N LEU A 147 4.98 14.58 12.28
CA LEU A 147 4.46 13.98 11.05
C LEU A 147 5.37 12.87 10.50
N ALA A 148 6.69 13.09 10.46
CA ALA A 148 7.64 12.08 10.02
C ALA A 148 7.62 10.85 10.93
N ALA A 149 7.58 11.05 12.25
CA ALA A 149 7.45 9.97 13.22
C ALA A 149 6.11 9.23 13.07
N HIS A 150 5.00 9.95 12.93
CA HIS A 150 3.66 9.41 12.72
C HIS A 150 3.59 8.48 11.48
N PHE A 151 4.09 8.95 10.33
CA PHE A 151 4.08 8.14 9.10
C PHE A 151 4.99 6.91 9.23
N HIS A 152 6.17 7.07 9.85
CA HIS A 152 7.10 5.98 10.12
C HIS A 152 6.45 4.86 10.93
N VAL A 153 5.83 5.20 12.07
CA VAL A 153 5.28 4.18 12.99
C VAL A 153 4.07 3.48 12.40
N ARG A 154 3.26 4.17 11.59
CA ARG A 154 2.10 3.58 10.91
C ARG A 154 2.50 2.63 9.80
N GLU A 155 3.40 3.06 8.92
CA GLU A 155 3.89 2.18 7.85
C GLU A 155 4.63 0.97 8.44
N SER A 156 5.49 1.18 9.45
CA SER A 156 6.18 0.10 10.15
C SER A 156 5.20 -0.90 10.76
N ALA A 157 4.20 -0.43 11.50
CA ALA A 157 3.21 -1.29 12.13
C ALA A 157 2.37 -2.06 11.10
N ALA A 158 1.97 -1.42 9.99
CA ALA A 158 1.15 -2.04 8.97
C ALA A 158 1.90 -3.16 8.23
N LEU A 159 3.16 -2.91 7.84
CA LEU A 159 3.99 -3.91 7.18
C LEU A 159 4.36 -5.05 8.14
N ARG A 160 4.67 -4.73 9.40
CA ARG A 160 4.95 -5.73 10.44
C ARG A 160 3.74 -6.64 10.69
N LEU A 161 2.53 -6.09 10.78
CA LEU A 161 1.32 -6.90 10.93
C LEU A 161 1.10 -7.83 9.73
N HIS A 162 1.28 -7.33 8.49
CA HIS A 162 1.21 -8.19 7.31
C HIS A 162 2.25 -9.31 7.36
N TYR A 163 3.48 -9.00 7.80
CA TYR A 163 4.52 -10.00 7.96
C TYR A 163 4.16 -11.05 9.03
N GLU A 164 3.68 -10.63 10.20
CA GLU A 164 3.23 -11.53 11.27
C GLU A 164 2.10 -12.46 10.78
N LYS A 165 1.11 -11.94 10.04
CA LYS A 165 0.06 -12.79 9.45
C LYS A 165 0.60 -13.68 8.33
N HIS A 166 1.56 -13.20 7.55
CA HIS A 166 2.21 -13.98 6.49
C HIS A 166 2.94 -15.20 7.06
N LEU A 167 3.61 -15.08 8.20
CA LEU A 167 4.25 -16.21 8.87
C LEU A 167 3.26 -17.31 9.29
N VAL A 168 2.01 -16.96 9.57
CA VAL A 168 0.97 -17.90 10.02
C VAL A 168 0.18 -18.48 8.85
N ARG A 169 -0.21 -17.64 7.89
CA ARG A 169 -1.14 -18.02 6.80
C ARG A 169 -0.45 -18.29 5.47
N GLY A 170 0.81 -17.88 5.32
CA GLY A 170 1.46 -17.78 4.02
C GLY A 170 0.81 -16.70 3.14
N ASN A 171 1.27 -16.61 1.90
CA ASN A 171 0.54 -16.01 0.78
C ASN A 171 -0.01 -14.57 0.94
N ILE A 172 0.74 -13.68 1.57
CA ILE A 172 0.34 -12.28 1.83
C ILE A 172 1.39 -11.29 1.30
N MET A 173 2.68 -11.65 1.44
CA MET A 173 3.80 -10.74 1.25
C MET A 173 4.87 -11.36 0.35
N GLY A 174 5.57 -10.50 -0.39
CA GLY A 174 6.57 -10.90 -1.38
C GLY A 174 5.93 -11.38 -2.69
N PRO A 175 6.73 -11.72 -3.72
CA PRO A 175 6.18 -12.29 -4.94
C PRO A 175 5.35 -13.56 -4.67
N PRO A 176 4.19 -13.75 -5.32
CA PRO A 176 3.51 -12.88 -6.29
C PRO A 176 2.47 -11.90 -5.68
N TYR A 177 2.53 -11.62 -4.37
CA TYR A 177 1.48 -10.91 -3.62
C TYR A 177 1.61 -9.39 -3.64
N HIS A 178 0.53 -8.71 -3.23
CA HIS A 178 0.40 -7.26 -3.28
C HIS A 178 1.15 -6.49 -2.18
N VAL A 179 1.54 -7.17 -1.10
CA VAL A 179 2.39 -6.57 -0.07
C VAL A 179 3.84 -6.83 -0.44
N PRO A 180 4.69 -5.78 -0.54
CA PRO A 180 6.12 -5.99 -0.78
C PRO A 180 6.75 -6.72 0.39
N SER A 181 7.77 -7.53 0.12
CA SER A 181 8.59 -8.14 1.16
C SER A 181 9.09 -7.08 2.15
N TYR A 182 8.82 -7.28 3.45
CA TYR A 182 9.23 -6.40 4.52
C TYR A 182 10.56 -6.87 5.10
N TYR A 183 11.60 -6.03 5.05
CA TYR A 183 12.94 -6.36 5.49
C TYR A 183 13.31 -5.72 6.84
N GLY A 184 12.30 -5.34 7.61
CA GLY A 184 12.46 -4.78 8.95
C GLY A 184 12.38 -3.26 9.03
N THR A 185 12.30 -2.79 10.27
CA THR A 185 12.35 -1.37 10.62
C THR A 185 13.71 -1.07 11.26
N TRP A 186 14.30 0.01 10.80
CA TRP A 186 15.69 0.36 11.00
C TRP A 186 15.83 1.80 11.50
N ILE A 187 17.00 2.10 12.03
CA ILE A 187 17.45 3.42 12.41
C ILE A 187 18.69 3.74 11.58
N VAL A 188 18.72 4.94 11.01
CA VAL A 188 19.87 5.46 10.26
C VAL A 188 20.52 6.58 11.04
N LYS A 189 21.84 6.52 11.19
CA LYS A 189 22.65 7.54 11.86
C LYS A 189 23.07 8.61 10.85
N LEU A 190 22.67 9.86 11.08
CA LEU A 190 22.94 10.98 10.20
C LEU A 190 23.81 12.05 10.89
N PRO A 191 25.01 12.33 10.38
CA PRO A 191 25.79 13.48 10.81
C PRO A 191 25.15 14.77 10.28
N TYR A 192 25.05 15.82 11.11
CA TYR A 192 24.66 17.15 10.68
C TYR A 192 25.52 18.21 11.36
N ARG A 193 25.71 19.36 10.70
CA ARG A 193 26.43 20.50 11.28
C ARG A 193 25.41 21.49 11.81
N ASP A 194 25.47 21.80 13.09
CA ASP A 194 24.59 22.79 13.69
C ASP A 194 25.01 24.19 13.21
N SER A 195 24.02 24.98 12.78
CA SER A 195 24.25 26.29 12.19
C SER A 195 24.66 27.35 13.21
N GLN A 196 24.40 27.13 14.51
CA GLN A 196 24.69 28.10 15.55
C GLN A 196 26.12 28.01 16.06
N ASP A 197 26.61 26.79 16.32
CA ASP A 197 27.93 26.54 16.90
C ASP A 197 28.94 25.95 15.90
N GLY A 198 28.48 25.56 14.70
CA GLY A 198 29.31 24.92 13.68
C GLY A 198 29.79 23.52 14.06
N VAL A 199 29.30 22.96 15.17
CA VAL A 199 29.72 21.68 15.72
C VAL A 199 29.05 20.55 14.94
N GLN A 200 29.83 19.50 14.66
CA GLN A 200 29.32 18.28 14.07
C GLN A 200 28.51 17.51 15.12
N LYS A 201 27.20 17.42 14.91
CA LYS A 201 26.27 16.64 15.73
C LYS A 201 25.78 15.42 14.95
N VAL A 202 25.10 14.54 15.65
CA VAL A 202 24.50 13.33 15.08
C VAL A 202 23.04 13.27 15.51
N ARG A 203 22.19 12.91 14.57
CA ARG A 203 20.81 12.52 14.81
C ARG A 203 20.53 11.16 14.21
N TYR A 204 19.43 10.58 14.61
CA TYR A 204 18.95 9.27 14.20
C TYR A 204 17.59 9.45 13.56
N VAL A 205 17.32 8.73 12.47
CA VAL A 205 16.04 8.78 11.77
C VAL A 205 15.50 7.38 11.56
N GLY A 206 14.18 7.26 11.56
CA GLY A 206 13.49 6.00 11.30
C GLY A 206 13.59 5.66 9.82
N ALA A 207 13.82 4.38 9.52
CA ALA A 207 13.80 3.87 8.16
C ALA A 207 13.09 2.52 8.08
N ILE A 208 12.51 2.22 6.92
CA ILE A 208 11.80 0.97 6.65
C ILE A 208 12.40 0.36 5.39
N ALA A 209 12.91 -0.86 5.52
CA ALA A 209 13.48 -1.60 4.41
C ALA A 209 12.42 -2.52 3.80
N THR A 210 12.24 -2.45 2.48
CA THR A 210 11.27 -3.26 1.73
C THR A 210 11.85 -3.74 0.41
N GLU A 211 11.13 -4.67 -0.21
CA GLU A 211 11.36 -5.15 -1.56
C GLU A 211 11.56 -4.02 -2.57
N TYR A 212 12.55 -4.17 -3.46
CA TYR A 212 12.62 -3.34 -4.65
C TYR A 212 11.75 -3.94 -5.76
N ILE A 213 10.65 -3.25 -6.05
CA ILE A 213 9.74 -3.61 -7.14
C ILE A 213 10.25 -2.97 -8.43
N ARG A 214 10.67 -3.81 -9.39
CA ARG A 214 11.04 -3.38 -10.75
C ARG A 214 9.78 -3.17 -11.58
N GLY A 215 9.02 -2.15 -11.23
CA GLY A 215 7.73 -1.83 -11.83
C GLY A 215 7.52 -0.34 -11.99
N LEU A 216 6.36 0.02 -12.53
CA LEU A 216 5.91 1.41 -12.67
C LEU A 216 4.59 1.59 -11.92
N SER A 217 4.36 2.77 -11.36
CA SER A 217 3.05 3.11 -10.81
C SER A 217 2.01 3.16 -11.93
N ILE A 218 0.73 2.94 -11.61
CA ILE A 218 -0.36 3.17 -12.58
C ILE A 218 -0.29 4.59 -13.13
N GLN A 219 0.01 5.58 -12.28
CA GLN A 219 0.22 6.96 -12.74
C GLN A 219 1.31 7.08 -13.81
N ASN A 220 2.44 6.39 -13.65
CA ASN A 220 3.54 6.39 -14.61
C ASN A 220 3.29 5.52 -15.85
N LEU A 221 2.22 4.72 -15.86
CA LEU A 221 1.72 4.00 -17.03
C LEU A 221 0.68 4.80 -17.82
N CYS A 222 0.40 6.02 -17.35
CA CYS A 222 -0.51 6.94 -17.98
C CYS A 222 0.25 8.19 -18.46
N GLU A 223 -0.26 8.79 -19.52
CA GLU A 223 0.08 10.14 -19.93
C GLU A 223 -0.82 11.10 -19.14
N SER A 224 -0.20 12.16 -18.58
CA SER A 224 -0.95 13.29 -18.03
C SER A 224 -1.03 14.34 -19.13
N PRO A 225 -2.13 14.44 -19.90
CA PRO A 225 -2.25 15.45 -20.94
C PRO A 225 -2.22 16.87 -20.36
N ASP A 226 -2.63 17.01 -19.10
CA ASP A 226 -2.59 18.25 -18.33
C ASP A 226 -2.26 17.91 -16.86
N PRO A 227 -1.19 18.48 -16.26
CA PRO A 227 -0.85 18.27 -14.86
C PRO A 227 -1.91 18.82 -13.88
N GLU A 228 -2.84 19.67 -14.33
CA GLU A 228 -3.98 20.13 -13.52
C GLU A 228 -5.16 19.14 -13.56
N THR A 229 -5.15 18.18 -14.48
CA THR A 229 -6.20 17.15 -14.56
C THR A 229 -5.71 15.84 -13.95
N ASP A 230 -6.39 15.35 -12.91
CA ASP A 230 -6.16 14.02 -12.30
C ASP A 230 -6.63 12.86 -13.22
N ARG A 231 -6.54 13.01 -14.55
CA ARG A 231 -7.00 12.02 -15.52
C ARG A 231 -5.88 11.03 -15.86
N LEU A 232 -6.18 9.74 -15.76
CA LEU A 232 -5.25 8.66 -16.07
C LEU A 232 -5.45 8.17 -17.50
N VAL A 233 -4.85 8.83 -18.49
CA VAL A 233 -4.93 8.36 -19.88
C VAL A 233 -3.85 7.29 -20.10
N PRO A 234 -4.19 5.99 -20.29
CA PRO A 234 -3.17 4.96 -20.43
C PRO A 234 -2.25 5.24 -21.63
N MET A 235 -0.94 4.99 -21.47
CA MET A 235 0.02 5.18 -22.56
C MET A 235 -0.37 4.34 -23.78
N MET A 236 -0.32 4.95 -24.97
CA MET A 236 -0.71 4.27 -26.23
C MET A 236 0.31 3.22 -26.70
N SER A 237 1.53 3.27 -26.17
CA SER A 237 2.62 2.36 -26.51
C SER A 237 2.98 1.44 -25.35
N ASN A 238 3.61 0.31 -25.68
CA ASN A 238 4.14 -0.60 -24.68
C ASN A 238 5.24 0.09 -23.88
N VAL A 239 5.22 -0.10 -22.57
CA VAL A 239 6.20 0.48 -21.64
C VAL A 239 7.20 -0.58 -21.24
N PHE A 240 8.45 -0.42 -21.66
CA PHE A 240 9.51 -1.39 -21.38
C PHE A 240 10.09 -1.20 -19.98
N LEU A 241 10.15 -2.28 -19.21
CA LEU A 241 10.84 -2.34 -17.94
C LEU A 241 12.34 -2.53 -18.21
N ARG A 242 13.13 -1.50 -17.91
CA ARG A 242 14.58 -1.48 -18.17
C ARG A 242 15.38 -1.91 -16.95
N HIS A 243 16.51 -2.58 -17.18
CA HIS A 243 17.54 -2.74 -16.16
C HIS A 243 18.19 -1.38 -15.82
N GLU A 244 18.83 -1.26 -14.66
CA GLU A 244 19.72 -0.11 -14.38
C GLU A 244 20.94 -0.10 -15.31
N ASP A 245 21.25 -1.24 -15.93
CA ASP A 245 22.32 -1.39 -16.91
C ASP A 245 21.76 -1.09 -18.31
N PRO A 246 22.41 -0.21 -19.09
CA PRO A 246 21.91 0.17 -20.40
C PRO A 246 21.84 -1.04 -21.36
N GLY A 247 20.67 -1.26 -21.97
CA GLY A 247 20.52 -2.14 -23.13
C GLY A 247 19.83 -3.49 -22.92
N SER A 248 19.29 -3.79 -21.73
CA SER A 248 18.49 -5.01 -21.50
C SER A 248 17.04 -4.67 -21.13
N ASP A 249 16.12 -4.94 -22.06
CA ASP A 249 14.68 -4.93 -21.79
C ASP A 249 14.33 -6.22 -21.02
N LEU A 250 13.81 -6.06 -19.81
CA LEU A 250 13.48 -7.19 -18.93
C LEU A 250 12.04 -7.67 -19.14
N GLY A 251 11.16 -6.78 -19.58
CA GLY A 251 9.75 -7.06 -19.85
C GLY A 251 9.02 -5.84 -20.42
N SER A 252 7.76 -6.00 -20.81
CA SER A 252 6.93 -4.92 -21.33
C SER A 252 5.55 -4.91 -20.67
N LEU A 253 5.09 -3.73 -20.29
CA LEU A 253 3.74 -3.50 -19.81
C LEU A 253 2.90 -2.91 -20.96
N THR A 254 1.64 -3.33 -21.07
CA THR A 254 0.76 -2.96 -22.20
C THR A 254 -0.47 -2.19 -21.70
N PRO A 255 -0.29 -0.96 -21.16
CA PRO A 255 -1.40 -0.20 -20.57
C PRO A 255 -2.49 0.20 -21.59
N ASN A 256 -2.17 0.22 -22.88
CA ASN A 256 -3.12 0.42 -23.97
C ASN A 256 -4.10 -0.77 -24.17
N VAL A 257 -3.81 -1.95 -23.63
CA VAL A 257 -4.65 -3.15 -23.76
C VAL A 257 -5.64 -3.18 -22.59
N GLU A 258 -6.93 -3.23 -22.90
CA GLU A 258 -8.00 -3.26 -21.88
C GLU A 258 -7.89 -4.47 -20.95
N ASP A 259 -7.69 -5.68 -21.50
CA ASP A 259 -7.55 -6.90 -20.69
C ASP A 259 -6.42 -6.77 -19.65
N PHE A 260 -5.29 -6.17 -20.03
CA PHE A 260 -4.18 -5.90 -19.10
C PHE A 260 -4.60 -4.93 -17.98
N ARG A 261 -5.32 -3.85 -18.32
CA ARG A 261 -5.81 -2.88 -17.32
C ARG A 261 -6.81 -3.52 -16.35
N LEU A 262 -7.69 -4.39 -16.87
CA LEU A 262 -8.67 -5.13 -16.08
C LEU A 262 -8.01 -6.21 -15.20
N ASP A 263 -6.95 -6.86 -15.67
CA ASP A 263 -6.14 -7.77 -14.84
C ASP A 263 -5.45 -7.03 -13.70
N VAL A 264 -4.89 -5.84 -13.97
CA VAL A 264 -4.31 -4.97 -12.93
C VAL A 264 -5.39 -4.55 -11.92
N LEU A 265 -6.59 -4.17 -12.40
CA LEU A 265 -7.70 -3.82 -11.52
C LEU A 265 -8.13 -5.01 -10.65
N LYS A 266 -8.23 -6.21 -11.22
CA LYS A 266 -8.53 -7.44 -10.49
C LYS A 266 -7.55 -7.66 -9.33
N LEU A 267 -6.24 -7.64 -9.64
CA LEU A 267 -5.18 -7.86 -8.65
C LEU A 267 -5.17 -6.78 -7.57
N TRP A 268 -5.48 -5.54 -7.92
CA TRP A 268 -5.62 -4.44 -6.96
C TRP A 268 -6.80 -4.66 -6.00
N LEU A 269 -8.00 -4.95 -6.52
CA LEU A 269 -9.20 -5.22 -5.70
C LEU A 269 -8.97 -6.40 -4.76
N GLU A 270 -8.36 -7.48 -5.27
CA GLU A 270 -8.02 -8.67 -4.51
C GLU A 270 -7.01 -8.36 -3.40
N GLY A 271 -5.97 -7.57 -3.69
CA GLY A 271 -4.99 -7.14 -2.70
C GLY A 271 -5.62 -6.33 -1.56
N VAL A 272 -6.55 -5.42 -1.87
CA VAL A 272 -7.24 -4.62 -0.85
C VAL A 272 -8.06 -5.50 0.08
N VAL A 273 -8.88 -6.43 -0.45
CA VAL A 273 -9.69 -7.30 0.43
C VAL A 273 -8.84 -8.26 1.25
N LYS A 274 -7.71 -8.74 0.72
CA LYS A 274 -6.74 -9.55 1.47
C LYS A 274 -6.10 -8.77 2.63
N SER A 275 -5.72 -7.51 2.41
CA SER A 275 -5.21 -6.64 3.49
C SER A 275 -6.27 -6.32 4.53
N LEU A 276 -7.52 -6.06 4.12
CA LEU A 276 -8.63 -5.86 5.05
C LEU A 276 -8.87 -7.10 5.92
N HIS A 277 -8.74 -8.30 5.33
CA HIS A 277 -8.85 -9.57 6.03
C HIS A 277 -7.68 -9.83 7.01
N VAL A 278 -6.53 -9.20 6.80
CA VAL A 278 -5.40 -9.14 7.75
C VAL A 278 -5.65 -8.10 8.87
N GLY A 279 -6.58 -7.16 8.67
CA GLY A 279 -6.92 -6.10 9.61
C GLY A 279 -6.30 -4.75 9.25
N VAL A 280 -5.80 -4.59 8.02
CA VAL A 280 -5.21 -3.36 7.51
C VAL A 280 -6.11 -2.73 6.45
N GLN A 281 -6.50 -1.49 6.69
CA GLN A 281 -7.27 -0.67 5.76
C GLN A 281 -6.39 0.43 5.17
N PHE A 282 -6.48 0.64 3.86
CA PHE A 282 -5.77 1.72 3.17
C PHE A 282 -6.64 2.97 3.09
N HIS A 283 -6.04 4.12 3.39
CA HIS A 283 -6.67 5.45 3.24
C HIS A 283 -6.02 6.30 2.14
N ASN A 284 -4.96 5.80 1.49
CA ASN A 284 -4.20 6.55 0.49
C ASN A 284 -3.66 5.63 -0.63
N LEU A 285 -4.55 4.85 -1.23
CA LEU A 285 -4.17 3.90 -2.27
C LEU A 285 -4.37 4.52 -3.67
N GLY A 286 -3.74 5.66 -3.91
CA GLY A 286 -3.77 6.37 -5.19
C GLY A 286 -3.02 5.66 -6.33
N PRO A 287 -3.23 6.04 -7.60
CA PRO A 287 -2.53 5.47 -8.76
C PRO A 287 -0.99 5.53 -8.66
N GLN A 288 -0.47 6.54 -7.97
CA GLN A 288 0.96 6.71 -7.67
C GLN A 288 1.52 5.66 -6.71
N ASN A 289 0.65 5.08 -5.87
CA ASN A 289 1.00 4.14 -4.82
C ASN A 289 0.71 2.68 -5.19
N ILE A 290 0.29 2.43 -6.44
CA ILE A 290 -0.02 1.11 -6.99
C ILE A 290 1.01 0.80 -8.07
N LEU A 291 1.99 -0.04 -7.76
CA LEU A 291 3.04 -0.45 -8.68
C LEU A 291 2.61 -1.70 -9.46
N VAL A 292 2.90 -1.73 -10.76
CA VAL A 292 2.67 -2.86 -11.65
C VAL A 292 4.01 -3.38 -12.16
N THR A 293 4.22 -4.69 -12.09
CA THR A 293 5.41 -5.35 -12.61
C THR A 293 5.06 -6.70 -13.23
N GLN A 294 5.92 -7.18 -14.13
CA GLN A 294 5.92 -8.54 -14.67
C GLN A 294 7.30 -9.19 -14.49
N LEU A 295 8.03 -8.73 -13.47
CA LEU A 295 9.37 -9.19 -13.15
C LEU A 295 9.38 -9.73 -11.73
N ASP A 296 9.98 -10.91 -11.55
CA ASP A 296 10.35 -11.35 -10.23
C ASP A 296 11.52 -10.53 -9.69
N LEU A 297 11.77 -10.74 -8.42
CA LEU A 297 12.96 -10.36 -7.70
C LEU A 297 14.24 -10.56 -8.54
N ASP A 298 14.48 -11.76 -9.07
CA ASP A 298 15.70 -12.07 -9.83
C ASP A 298 15.75 -11.44 -11.24
N GLY A 299 14.67 -10.75 -11.65
CA GLY A 299 14.51 -10.17 -12.97
C GLY A 299 13.94 -11.11 -14.01
N SER A 300 13.56 -12.34 -13.64
CA SER A 300 12.84 -13.25 -14.52
C SER A 300 11.43 -12.74 -14.79
N SER A 301 10.87 -13.07 -15.97
CA SER A 301 9.50 -12.71 -16.29
C SER A 301 8.52 -13.50 -15.43
N THR A 302 7.53 -12.80 -14.88
CA THR A 302 6.46 -13.35 -14.05
C THR A 302 5.10 -12.88 -14.53
N PRO A 303 4.01 -13.55 -14.12
CA PRO A 303 2.67 -13.01 -14.28
C PRO A 303 2.59 -11.59 -13.71
N THR A 304 1.69 -10.77 -14.27
CA THR A 304 1.44 -9.42 -13.78
C THR A 304 1.20 -9.44 -12.27
N ARG A 305 1.93 -8.58 -11.56
CA ARG A 305 1.83 -8.38 -10.12
C ARG A 305 1.55 -6.92 -9.84
N VAL A 306 0.59 -6.68 -8.97
CA VAL A 306 0.28 -5.36 -8.42
C VAL A 306 0.82 -5.30 -7.00
N VAL A 307 1.58 -4.26 -6.66
CA VAL A 307 2.18 -4.07 -5.33
C VAL A 307 1.83 -2.71 -4.77
N PHE A 308 1.38 -2.65 -3.53
CA PHE A 308 1.09 -1.39 -2.86
C PHE A 308 2.36 -0.83 -2.24
N SER A 309 2.65 0.43 -2.50
CA SER A 309 3.94 1.04 -2.14
C SER A 309 3.85 2.04 -1.00
N ASP A 310 2.68 2.40 -0.47
CA ASP A 310 2.56 3.38 0.62
C ASP A 310 1.59 2.89 1.70
N TYR A 311 2.14 2.62 2.90
CA TYR A 311 1.35 2.23 4.07
C TYR A 311 1.36 3.30 5.18
N SER A 312 1.92 4.48 4.92
CA SER A 312 2.05 5.57 5.91
C SER A 312 0.70 6.04 6.45
N ARG A 313 -0.35 5.92 5.64
CA ARG A 313 -1.73 6.27 5.98
C ARG A 313 -2.63 5.05 6.20
N SER A 314 -2.08 3.86 6.34
CA SER A 314 -2.88 2.67 6.63
C SER A 314 -3.42 2.69 8.08
N GLU A 315 -4.60 2.10 8.26
CA GLU A 315 -5.26 1.88 9.55
C GLU A 315 -5.15 0.41 9.94
N ILE A 316 -4.72 0.14 11.16
CA ILE A 316 -4.75 -1.17 11.78
C ILE A 316 -5.85 -1.13 12.82
N TYR A 317 -6.99 -1.73 12.51
CA TYR A 317 -8.19 -1.59 13.33
C TYR A 317 -7.95 -1.97 14.79
N GLU A 318 -7.28 -3.09 15.05
CA GLU A 318 -6.98 -3.60 16.40
C GLU A 318 -6.11 -2.65 17.25
N LYS A 319 -5.48 -1.65 16.62
CA LYS A 319 -4.64 -0.65 17.29
C LYS A 319 -5.36 0.70 17.46
N THR A 320 -6.57 0.84 16.93
CA THR A 320 -7.40 2.04 17.07
C THR A 320 -8.00 2.18 18.47
N GLN A 321 -8.47 3.38 18.81
CA GLN A 321 -9.26 3.64 20.01
C GLN A 321 -10.60 2.89 19.97
N LEU A 322 -11.17 2.66 18.79
CA LEU A 322 -12.41 1.91 18.64
C LEU A 322 -12.24 0.49 19.15
N ALA A 323 -11.20 -0.23 18.70
CA ALA A 323 -10.94 -1.60 19.18
C ALA A 323 -10.59 -1.69 20.67
N ARG A 324 -10.26 -0.57 21.32
CA ARG A 324 -10.00 -0.50 22.77
C ARG A 324 -11.26 -0.18 23.59
N ASP A 325 -12.26 0.41 22.96
CA ASP A 325 -13.53 0.72 23.60
C ASP A 325 -14.35 -0.57 23.73
N PRO A 326 -14.74 -1.00 24.95
CA PRO A 326 -15.55 -2.20 25.15
C PRO A 326 -16.90 -2.19 24.43
N ALA A 327 -17.40 -1.02 24.01
CA ALA A 327 -18.61 -0.91 23.20
C ALA A 327 -18.42 -1.41 21.75
N TRP A 328 -17.18 -1.62 21.30
CA TRP A 328 -16.88 -2.05 19.94
C TRP A 328 -16.13 -3.38 19.94
N PRO A 329 -16.22 -4.16 18.84
CA PRO A 329 -15.41 -5.37 18.71
C PRO A 329 -13.93 -5.07 18.81
N SER A 330 -13.20 -5.89 19.58
CA SER A 330 -11.74 -5.78 19.70
C SER A 330 -10.98 -6.17 18.43
N GLN A 331 -11.68 -6.79 17.47
CA GLN A 331 -11.15 -7.20 16.16
C GLN A 331 -12.10 -6.75 15.06
N HIS A 332 -11.54 -6.40 13.91
CA HIS A 332 -12.34 -5.99 12.77
C HIS A 332 -13.18 -7.18 12.27
N PRO A 333 -14.49 -7.05 12.01
CA PRO A 333 -15.32 -8.19 11.62
C PRO A 333 -14.80 -8.99 10.42
N LEU A 334 -14.16 -8.31 9.46
CA LEU A 334 -13.57 -8.99 8.30
C LEU A 334 -12.35 -9.86 8.61
N THR A 335 -11.66 -9.68 9.74
CA THR A 335 -10.52 -10.53 10.11
C THR A 335 -10.96 -11.88 10.67
N GLN A 336 -12.25 -11.97 11.07
CA GLN A 336 -12.87 -13.17 11.63
C GLN A 336 -13.49 -14.09 10.59
N LEU A 337 -13.64 -13.61 9.35
CA LEU A 337 -14.12 -14.43 8.24
C LEU A 337 -13.14 -15.58 7.97
N PRO A 338 -13.58 -16.72 7.41
CA PRO A 338 -12.66 -17.80 7.06
C PRO A 338 -11.73 -17.41 5.91
N ASN A 339 -12.21 -16.58 4.97
CA ASN A 339 -11.47 -16.11 3.80
C ASN A 339 -11.59 -14.58 3.65
N PRO A 340 -10.77 -13.94 2.79
CA PRO A 340 -10.96 -12.56 2.40
C PRO A 340 -12.38 -12.28 1.90
N VAL A 341 -12.91 -11.09 2.17
CA VAL A 341 -14.25 -10.74 1.69
C VAL A 341 -14.28 -10.66 0.16
N HIS A 342 -15.38 -11.11 -0.46
CA HIS A 342 -15.58 -10.95 -1.90
C HIS A 342 -15.49 -9.46 -2.31
N PRO A 343 -14.73 -9.07 -3.35
CA PRO A 343 -14.56 -7.66 -3.74
C PRO A 343 -15.86 -6.88 -3.96
N PHE A 344 -16.91 -7.55 -4.47
CA PHE A 344 -18.26 -7.01 -4.56
C PHE A 344 -18.78 -6.33 -3.26
N GLU A 345 -18.44 -6.86 -2.09
CA GLU A 345 -18.90 -6.32 -0.81
C GLU A 345 -18.18 -5.01 -0.42
N ARG A 346 -17.08 -4.68 -1.09
CA ARG A 346 -16.25 -3.49 -0.77
C ARG A 346 -16.21 -2.45 -1.87
N PHE A 347 -16.46 -2.84 -3.11
CA PHE A 347 -16.25 -1.96 -4.25
C PHE A 347 -17.53 -1.73 -5.04
N CYS A 348 -17.71 -0.50 -5.49
CA CYS A 348 -18.55 -0.13 -6.63
C CYS A 348 -17.74 0.76 -7.57
N ILE A 349 -18.35 1.19 -8.69
CA ILE A 349 -17.67 2.07 -9.65
C ILE A 349 -17.13 3.36 -9.00
N HIS A 350 -17.85 3.93 -8.02
CA HIS A 350 -17.39 5.11 -7.28
C HIS A 350 -16.16 4.82 -6.42
N SER A 351 -16.05 3.61 -5.86
CA SER A 351 -14.89 3.21 -5.06
C SER A 351 -13.62 3.12 -5.90
N VAL A 352 -13.75 2.94 -7.21
CA VAL A 352 -12.63 2.85 -8.16
C VAL A 352 -12.47 4.13 -9.00
N SER A 353 -13.17 5.22 -8.65
CA SER A 353 -13.11 6.48 -9.38
C SER A 353 -11.76 7.20 -9.28
N ILE A 354 -10.83 6.70 -8.47
CA ILE A 354 -9.45 7.19 -8.50
C ILE A 354 -8.72 6.70 -9.76
N LEU A 355 -9.28 5.67 -10.41
CA LEU A 355 -8.78 5.00 -11.61
C LEU A 355 -9.66 5.32 -12.82
N LEU A 356 -10.36 6.47 -12.84
CA LEU A 356 -11.11 6.90 -14.02
C LEU A 356 -10.17 7.03 -15.22
N GLU A 357 -10.66 6.70 -16.40
CA GLU A 357 -9.90 6.53 -17.66
C GLU A 357 -8.97 5.30 -17.70
N TRP A 358 -8.56 4.73 -16.55
CA TRP A 358 -7.92 3.40 -16.50
C TRP A 358 -8.93 2.26 -16.63
N VAL A 359 -10.17 2.44 -16.16
CA VAL A 359 -11.27 1.48 -16.34
C VAL A 359 -12.12 1.83 -17.58
N PRO A 360 -12.94 0.91 -18.12
CA PRO A 360 -13.84 1.22 -19.23
C PRO A 360 -14.78 2.38 -18.87
N ARG A 361 -14.76 3.43 -19.69
CA ARG A 361 -15.46 4.69 -19.43
C ARG A 361 -16.97 4.49 -19.31
N GLU A 362 -17.52 3.55 -20.05
CA GLU A 362 -18.93 3.22 -20.01
C GLU A 362 -19.43 2.73 -18.65
N TRP A 363 -18.54 2.34 -17.73
CA TRP A 363 -18.93 1.95 -16.39
C TRP A 363 -19.41 3.15 -15.56
N GLU A 364 -18.95 4.37 -15.86
CA GLU A 364 -19.44 5.59 -15.23
C GLU A 364 -20.93 5.81 -15.53
N ASP A 365 -21.28 5.72 -16.83
CA ASP A 365 -22.67 5.89 -17.28
C ASP A 365 -23.54 4.67 -16.93
N ARG A 366 -22.92 3.50 -16.75
CA ARG A 366 -23.60 2.21 -16.56
C ARG A 366 -22.91 1.41 -15.46
N ALA A 367 -23.06 1.84 -14.22
CA ALA A 367 -22.46 1.22 -13.03
C ALA A 367 -22.67 -0.30 -12.92
N TRP A 368 -23.80 -0.81 -13.43
CA TRP A 368 -24.09 -2.25 -13.42
C TRP A 368 -23.12 -3.08 -14.30
N LEU A 369 -22.43 -2.46 -15.27
CA LEU A 369 -21.38 -3.14 -16.05
C LEU A 369 -20.17 -3.48 -15.16
N PHE A 370 -19.84 -2.63 -14.18
CA PHE A 370 -18.81 -2.94 -13.20
C PHE A 370 -19.23 -4.12 -12.32
N ASP A 371 -20.48 -4.14 -11.86
CA ASP A 371 -21.01 -5.25 -11.05
C ASP A 371 -21.06 -6.56 -11.84
N TYR A 372 -21.40 -6.47 -13.14
CA TYR A 372 -21.34 -7.60 -14.05
C TYR A 372 -19.90 -8.11 -14.20
N TRP A 373 -18.94 -7.22 -14.45
CA TRP A 373 -17.51 -7.58 -14.53
C TRP A 373 -17.00 -8.19 -13.23
N LEU A 374 -17.41 -7.69 -12.05
CA LEU A 374 -17.06 -8.27 -10.75
C LEU A 374 -17.55 -9.73 -10.64
N GLY A 375 -18.77 -10.00 -11.10
CA GLY A 375 -19.32 -11.36 -11.14
C GLY A 375 -18.61 -12.29 -12.12
N GLU A 376 -18.24 -11.81 -13.31
CA GLU A 376 -17.43 -12.59 -14.26
C GLU A 376 -16.00 -12.86 -13.73
N THR A 377 -15.45 -11.93 -12.95
CA THR A 377 -14.03 -11.96 -12.54
C THR A 377 -13.80 -12.74 -11.24
N PHE A 378 -14.69 -12.59 -10.26
CA PHE A 378 -14.57 -13.16 -8.91
C PHE A 378 -15.60 -14.25 -8.62
N GLY A 379 -16.52 -14.50 -9.56
CA GLY A 379 -17.56 -15.52 -9.44
C GLY A 379 -18.80 -15.01 -8.71
N LYS A 380 -19.61 -15.96 -8.23
CA LYS A 380 -20.85 -15.66 -7.50
C LYS A 380 -20.53 -15.03 -6.15
N VAL A 381 -21.41 -14.14 -5.71
CA VAL A 381 -21.31 -13.52 -4.38
C VAL A 381 -21.85 -14.51 -3.34
N GLU A 382 -21.07 -15.54 -3.05
CA GLU A 382 -21.32 -16.60 -2.07
C GLU A 382 -20.03 -17.02 -1.38
N ASP A 383 -20.14 -17.68 -0.23
CA ASP A 383 -18.96 -18.22 0.45
C ASP A 383 -18.31 -19.30 -0.41
N SER A 384 -17.03 -19.15 -0.66
CA SER A 384 -16.21 -20.05 -1.48
C SER A 384 -14.88 -20.35 -0.79
N ALA A 385 -14.05 -21.17 -1.45
CA ALA A 385 -12.69 -21.43 -0.96
C ALA A 385 -11.79 -20.19 -1.01
N GLU A 386 -12.11 -19.21 -1.86
CA GLU A 386 -11.29 -18.01 -2.07
C GLU A 386 -11.84 -16.79 -1.32
N HIS A 387 -13.16 -16.70 -1.20
CA HIS A 387 -13.84 -15.51 -0.68
C HIS A 387 -14.94 -15.83 0.32
N SER A 388 -15.18 -14.92 1.24
CA SER A 388 -16.33 -14.93 2.15
C SER A 388 -17.30 -13.81 1.83
N VAL A 389 -18.58 -14.02 2.12
CA VAL A 389 -19.62 -12.99 2.03
C VAL A 389 -19.82 -12.34 3.39
N PHE A 390 -19.62 -11.03 3.43
CA PHE A 390 -19.85 -10.27 4.66
C PHE A 390 -21.31 -9.86 4.77
N ARG A 391 -22.05 -10.51 5.68
CA ARG A 391 -23.42 -10.11 6.03
C ARG A 391 -23.35 -9.03 7.10
N GLY A 392 -23.10 -7.80 6.67
CA GLY A 392 -23.17 -6.63 7.56
C GLY A 392 -24.61 -6.35 7.99
N VAL A 393 -24.76 -5.63 9.10
CA VAL A 393 -26.04 -5.04 9.53
C VAL A 393 -26.31 -3.86 8.62
N ALA A 394 -27.09 -4.08 7.57
CA ALA A 394 -27.42 -3.06 6.60
C ALA A 394 -28.90 -2.70 6.75
N THR A 395 -29.23 -1.41 6.70
CA THR A 395 -30.64 -0.99 6.72
C THR A 395 -31.40 -1.60 5.54
N GLU A 396 -32.72 -1.76 5.64
CA GLU A 396 -33.55 -2.43 4.62
C GLU A 396 -33.34 -1.84 3.20
N ARG A 397 -33.07 -0.53 3.10
CA ARG A 397 -32.74 0.15 1.85
C ARG A 397 -31.40 -0.33 1.26
N HIS A 398 -30.37 -0.52 2.09
CA HIS A 398 -29.07 -1.03 1.66
C HIS A 398 -29.14 -2.48 1.21
N LEU A 399 -29.94 -3.31 1.91
CA LEU A 399 -30.18 -4.70 1.53
C LEU A 399 -30.78 -4.80 0.12
N ARG A 400 -31.84 -4.02 -0.17
CA ARG A 400 -32.48 -4.05 -1.49
C ARG A 400 -31.55 -3.67 -2.64
N THR A 401 -30.71 -2.65 -2.47
CA THR A 401 -29.77 -2.25 -3.54
C THR A 401 -28.61 -3.24 -3.68
N ARG A 402 -28.08 -3.75 -2.56
CA ARG A 402 -27.08 -4.82 -2.57
C ARG A 402 -27.63 -6.04 -3.30
N ASP A 403 -28.87 -6.43 -3.05
CA ASP A 403 -29.51 -7.58 -3.69
C ASP A 403 -29.64 -7.39 -5.20
N LEU A 404 -29.99 -6.20 -5.69
CA LEU A 404 -30.04 -5.90 -7.12
C LEU A 404 -28.67 -6.01 -7.79
N ARG A 405 -27.63 -5.39 -7.19
CA ARG A 405 -26.24 -5.50 -7.68
C ARG A 405 -25.77 -6.96 -7.66
N LYS A 406 -26.13 -7.70 -6.60
CA LYS A 406 -25.77 -9.10 -6.42
C LYS A 406 -26.39 -9.97 -7.51
N ILE A 407 -27.66 -9.74 -7.85
CA ILE A 407 -28.33 -10.44 -8.96
C ILE A 407 -27.55 -10.24 -10.27
N VAL A 408 -27.10 -9.02 -10.57
CA VAL A 408 -26.31 -8.73 -11.77
C VAL A 408 -24.99 -9.51 -11.75
N ALA A 409 -24.25 -9.47 -10.63
CA ALA A 409 -22.99 -10.20 -10.48
C ALA A 409 -23.18 -11.72 -10.59
N ASP A 410 -24.19 -12.29 -9.93
CA ASP A 410 -24.46 -13.73 -9.97
C ASP A 410 -24.90 -14.22 -11.36
N ILE A 411 -25.67 -13.40 -12.10
CA ILE A 411 -26.00 -13.68 -13.50
C ILE A 411 -24.72 -13.75 -14.34
N ALA A 412 -23.81 -12.80 -14.14
CA ALA A 412 -22.54 -12.72 -14.84
C ALA A 412 -21.66 -13.94 -14.58
N ALA A 413 -21.52 -14.32 -13.30
CA ALA A 413 -20.80 -15.52 -12.88
C ALA A 413 -21.37 -16.80 -13.52
N GLY A 414 -22.70 -16.91 -13.63
CA GLY A 414 -23.35 -18.03 -14.31
C GLY A 414 -23.11 -18.06 -15.82
N ALA A 415 -22.94 -16.90 -16.47
CA ALA A 415 -22.75 -16.78 -17.91
C ALA A 415 -21.36 -17.22 -18.40
N GLN A 416 -20.35 -17.20 -17.52
CA GLN A 416 -18.99 -17.67 -17.82
C GLN A 416 -18.96 -19.18 -18.07
N VAL A 417 -19.74 -19.95 -17.31
CA VAL A 417 -19.88 -21.41 -17.45
C VAL A 417 -20.50 -21.82 -18.79
N ALA A 418 -21.27 -20.92 -19.42
CA ALA A 418 -22.03 -21.20 -20.65
C ALA A 418 -21.32 -20.83 -21.97
N GLY A 419 -20.13 -20.22 -21.94
CA GLY A 419 -19.25 -20.06 -23.12
C GLY A 419 -19.77 -19.24 -24.30
N ARG A 420 -20.72 -18.30 -24.14
CA ARG A 420 -21.29 -17.50 -25.24
C ARG A 420 -21.28 -15.98 -24.98
N PRO A 421 -20.35 -15.20 -25.58
CA PRO A 421 -20.22 -13.75 -25.35
C PRO A 421 -21.25 -12.86 -26.05
N SER A 422 -21.69 -13.20 -27.27
CA SER A 422 -22.41 -12.28 -28.17
C SER A 422 -23.91 -12.12 -27.91
N ILE A 423 -24.53 -13.00 -27.11
CA ILE A 423 -25.95 -12.90 -26.70
C ILE A 423 -26.11 -12.06 -25.39
N ARG A 424 -24.99 -11.70 -24.73
CA ARG A 424 -24.95 -11.18 -23.35
C ARG A 424 -25.51 -9.77 -23.16
N MET A 425 -25.22 -8.85 -24.09
CA MET A 425 -25.64 -7.44 -23.96
C MET A 425 -27.14 -7.22 -24.22
N TRP A 426 -27.74 -7.98 -25.14
CA TRP A 426 -29.14 -7.82 -25.54
C TRP A 426 -30.15 -8.28 -24.47
N LEU A 427 -29.79 -9.28 -23.64
CA LEU A 427 -30.65 -9.75 -22.55
C LEU A 427 -30.58 -8.85 -21.31
N LEU A 428 -29.46 -8.17 -21.10
CA LEU A 428 -29.23 -7.32 -19.94
C LEU A 428 -29.67 -5.88 -20.16
N GLU A 429 -29.74 -5.39 -21.41
CA GLU A 429 -30.17 -4.03 -21.70
C GLU A 429 -31.59 -3.70 -21.15
N PRO A 430 -32.61 -4.58 -21.31
CA PRO A 430 -33.93 -4.35 -20.72
C PRO A 430 -33.93 -4.40 -19.18
N LEU A 431 -33.05 -5.23 -18.59
CA LEU A 431 -32.87 -5.34 -17.15
C LEU A 431 -32.21 -4.07 -16.60
N GLY A 432 -31.13 -3.63 -17.25
CA GLY A 432 -30.43 -2.38 -17.00
C GLY A 432 -31.41 -1.21 -17.03
N ARG A 433 -32.19 -1.03 -18.10
CA ARG A 433 -33.18 0.06 -18.19
C ARG A 433 -34.25 0.04 -17.10
N ARG A 434 -34.60 -1.13 -16.55
CA ARG A 434 -35.58 -1.27 -15.44
C ARG A 434 -34.95 -1.05 -14.06
N ILE A 435 -33.67 -1.37 -13.91
CA ILE A 435 -32.93 -1.30 -12.65
C ILE A 435 -32.23 0.07 -12.49
N LEU A 436 -31.80 0.70 -13.60
CA LEU A 436 -31.01 1.95 -13.65
C LEU A 436 -31.59 3.09 -12.81
N PRO A 437 -32.90 3.45 -12.91
CA PRO A 437 -33.45 4.57 -12.16
C PRO A 437 -33.38 4.38 -10.63
N ARG A 438 -33.16 3.14 -10.16
CA ARG A 438 -33.05 2.81 -8.73
C ARG A 438 -31.60 2.67 -8.26
N LEU A 439 -30.64 2.56 -9.17
CA LEU A 439 -29.21 2.50 -8.86
C LEU A 439 -28.55 3.89 -8.83
N GLU A 440 -29.04 4.85 -9.61
CA GLU A 440 -28.53 6.24 -9.63
C GLU A 440 -28.70 6.95 -8.26
N ASP A 441 -29.80 6.68 -7.54
CA ASP A 441 -30.02 7.14 -6.15
C ASP A 441 -28.96 6.64 -5.15
N TRP A 442 -28.19 5.61 -5.50
CA TRP A 442 -27.19 4.98 -4.62
C TRP A 442 -25.78 5.51 -4.85
N ALA A 443 -25.47 6.05 -6.04
CA ALA A 443 -24.22 6.77 -6.31
C ALA A 443 -23.97 7.87 -5.26
N SER A 444 -25.03 8.61 -4.94
CA SER A 444 -25.05 9.67 -3.93
C SER A 444 -24.86 9.15 -2.49
N LEU A 445 -25.29 7.92 -2.18
CA LEU A 445 -25.17 7.27 -0.86
C LEU A 445 -23.80 6.60 -0.64
N GLN A 446 -23.13 6.15 -1.70
CA GLN A 446 -21.77 5.58 -1.61
C GLN A 446 -20.70 6.66 -1.41
N GLN A 447 -20.85 7.82 -2.05
CA GLN A 447 -20.00 8.97 -1.79
C GLN A 447 -20.17 9.48 -0.34
N TRP A 448 -21.36 9.28 0.25
CA TRP A 448 -21.62 9.47 1.68
C TRP A 448 -20.90 8.41 2.55
N ASN A 449 -21.00 7.11 2.25
CA ASN A 449 -20.35 6.05 3.04
C ASN A 449 -18.80 6.06 2.98
N MET A 450 -18.20 6.37 1.83
CA MET A 450 -16.73 6.45 1.69
C MET A 450 -16.16 7.68 2.41
N ASN A 451 -16.87 8.81 2.38
CA ASN A 451 -16.48 10.02 3.11
C ASN A 451 -16.81 9.93 4.62
N ASN A 452 -17.84 9.18 5.03
CA ASN A 452 -18.24 9.02 6.43
C ASN A 452 -17.60 7.84 7.17
N LEU A 453 -16.75 7.05 6.52
CA LEU A 453 -15.77 6.24 7.25
C LEU A 453 -14.79 7.11 8.08
N VAL A 454 -14.81 8.42 7.91
CA VAL A 454 -14.08 9.41 8.73
C VAL A 454 -14.89 9.87 9.96
N ASN A 455 -16.22 9.68 9.99
CA ASN A 455 -17.08 10.13 11.09
C ASN A 455 -17.34 8.99 12.12
N PRO A 456 -16.90 9.13 13.38
CA PRO A 456 -17.11 8.11 14.42
C PRO A 456 -18.59 7.78 14.69
N ALA A 457 -19.51 8.72 14.45
CA ALA A 457 -20.95 8.52 14.70
C ALA A 457 -21.61 7.56 13.71
N ASP A 458 -21.17 7.56 12.45
CA ASP A 458 -21.75 6.71 11.39
C ASP A 458 -21.19 5.28 11.42
N ARG A 459 -19.95 5.10 11.92
CA ARG A 459 -19.40 3.77 12.23
C ARG A 459 -20.29 3.03 13.25
N ARG A 460 -20.96 3.76 14.15
CA ARG A 460 -21.71 3.18 15.27
C ARG A 460 -22.93 2.40 14.79
N ALA A 461 -23.61 2.90 13.75
CA ALA A 461 -24.72 2.21 13.11
C ALA A 461 -24.34 0.88 12.41
N MET A 462 -23.05 0.63 12.16
CA MET A 462 -22.56 -0.63 11.59
C MET A 462 -22.33 -1.71 12.66
N PHE A 463 -22.31 -1.34 13.95
CA PHE A 463 -21.98 -2.21 15.08
C PHE A 463 -23.04 -2.23 16.20
N ASP A 464 -23.90 -1.20 16.34
CA ASP A 464 -24.85 -1.04 17.45
C ASP A 464 -26.32 -1.47 17.15
N GLU A 465 -26.59 -2.13 16.03
CA GLU A 465 -27.87 -2.83 15.74
C GLU A 465 -27.60 -4.21 15.13
#